data_AF-A0A7V6W507-F1
#
_entry.id   AF-A0A7V6W507-F1
#
_cell.length_a   1.000
_cell.length_b   1.000
_cell.length_c   1.000
_cell.angle_alpha   90.00
_cell.angle_beta   90.00
_cell.angle_gamma   90.00
#
_symmetry.space_group_name_H-M   'P 1'
#
loop_
_entity.id
_entity.type
_entity.pdbx_description
1 polymer ?
#
loop_
_entity_poly.entity_id
_entity_poly.type
_entity_poly.pdbx_seq_one_letter_code
_entity_poly.pdbx_strand_id
1 'polypeptide(L)'
;MGLFNKKYCDVCGKKIGLLGNRKLEDGNMCKDCSKQLSPYMTDRRRTSLAEIKDHLAYREANKEEVAAFNVTRTLGDRTMVLIDEDAGKFLVTNSSRWRDENPDVMSISQVTACNKEIRESKTEIKRKDKDGREVSFNPPRYDVDYDFYVTILVNSPWFQEIEFKINSTRVDKRGSVEFKEADRKADEIEAVLMQIRQDTRDT
;
A
#
# COMPACT_ATOMS: atom_id res chain seq x y z
N MET A 1 -14.98 41.05 4.24
CA MET A 1 -13.58 40.63 4.07
C MET A 1 -13.54 39.12 4.09
N GLY A 2 -12.89 38.52 3.09
CA GLY A 2 -13.21 37.18 2.56
C GLY A 2 -12.96 35.99 3.50
N LEU A 3 -13.83 34.99 3.34
CA LEU A 3 -13.80 33.67 3.96
C LEU A 3 -12.39 33.04 3.82
N PHE A 4 -11.96 32.33 4.86
CA PHE A 4 -10.73 31.54 5.00
C PHE A 4 -9.49 32.30 5.52
N ASN A 5 -9.24 32.14 6.84
CA ASN A 5 -7.95 32.46 7.45
C ASN A 5 -6.81 31.72 6.71
N LYS A 6 -5.74 32.45 6.36
CA LYS A 6 -4.55 31.88 5.73
C LYS A 6 -3.93 30.85 6.69
N LYS A 7 -3.87 29.59 6.27
CA LYS A 7 -3.20 28.51 7.02
C LYS A 7 -1.76 28.35 6.52
N TYR A 8 -0.86 28.05 7.44
CA TYR A 8 0.53 27.72 7.16
C TYR A 8 0.79 26.27 7.59
N CYS A 9 1.78 25.65 6.97
CA CYS A 9 2.18 24.30 7.32
C CYS A 9 3.13 24.34 8.52
N ASP A 10 2.78 23.62 9.58
CA ASP A 10 3.56 23.57 10.83
C ASP A 10 4.80 22.65 10.73
N VAL A 11 4.97 21.99 9.57
CA VAL A 11 6.17 21.20 9.23
C VAL A 11 7.18 22.05 8.44
N CYS A 12 6.76 22.70 7.35
CA CYS A 12 7.68 23.40 6.43
C CYS A 12 7.53 24.93 6.40
N GLY A 13 6.60 25.51 7.16
CA GLY A 13 6.32 26.96 7.21
C GLY A 13 5.62 27.54 5.97
N LYS A 14 5.49 26.78 4.87
CA LYS A 14 4.88 27.26 3.63
C LYS A 14 3.38 27.50 3.79
N LYS A 15 2.86 28.49 3.05
CA LYS A 15 1.42 28.78 2.99
C LYS A 15 0.66 27.61 2.36
N ILE A 16 -0.45 27.22 2.98
CA ILE A 16 -1.32 26.15 2.50
C ILE A 16 -2.40 26.72 1.58
N GLY A 17 -2.55 26.14 0.38
CA GLY A 17 -3.62 26.45 -0.56
C GLY A 17 -4.98 25.89 -0.12
N LEU A 18 -6.06 26.36 -0.75
CA LEU A 18 -7.46 26.08 -0.35
C LEU A 18 -7.79 24.58 -0.19
N LEU A 19 -7.21 23.71 -1.02
CA LEU A 19 -7.47 22.27 -1.03
C LEU A 19 -6.30 21.42 -0.52
N GLY A 20 -5.25 22.06 0.00
CA GLY A 20 -3.99 21.38 0.37
C GLY A 20 -3.82 21.12 1.86
N ASN A 21 -4.82 21.47 2.69
CA ASN A 21 -4.71 21.40 4.13
C ASN A 21 -5.05 20.02 4.66
N ARG A 22 -4.07 19.34 5.24
CA ARG A 22 -4.31 18.21 6.13
C ARG A 22 -4.32 18.71 7.57
N LYS A 23 -5.47 18.59 8.24
CA LYS A 23 -5.58 18.92 9.65
C LYS A 23 -4.94 17.79 10.48
N LEU A 24 -4.07 18.16 11.42
CA LEU A 24 -3.48 17.31 12.45
C LEU A 24 -4.23 17.52 13.77
N GLU A 25 -3.87 16.78 14.81
CA GLU A 25 -4.43 16.99 16.16
C GLU A 25 -4.17 18.43 16.65
N ASP A 26 -2.91 18.87 16.58
CA ASP A 26 -2.39 20.13 17.11
C ASP A 26 -1.70 20.99 16.03
N GLY A 27 -2.09 20.83 14.75
CA GLY A 27 -1.48 21.59 13.65
C GLY A 27 -2.11 21.38 12.27
N ASN A 28 -1.40 21.85 11.25
CA ASN A 28 -1.75 21.80 9.84
C ASN A 28 -0.54 21.39 9.01
N MET A 29 -0.76 20.49 8.06
CA MET A 29 0.28 20.02 7.14
C MET A 29 -0.14 20.24 5.69
N CYS A 30 0.80 20.68 4.85
CA CYS A 30 0.56 20.83 3.42
C CYS A 30 0.64 19.48 2.69
N LYS A 31 0.07 19.43 1.49
CA LYS A 31 0.11 18.25 0.61
C LYS A 31 1.54 17.75 0.32
N ASP A 32 2.53 18.64 0.23
CA ASP A 32 3.90 18.26 -0.16
C ASP A 32 4.65 17.57 0.99
N CYS A 33 4.44 18.01 2.24
CA CYS A 33 4.91 17.27 3.41
C CYS A 33 4.14 15.96 3.58
N SER A 34 2.82 15.96 3.33
CA SER A 34 2.01 14.74 3.43
C SER A 34 2.44 13.64 2.44
N LYS A 35 3.03 14.00 1.29
CA LYS A 35 3.53 13.05 0.29
C LYS A 35 4.83 12.37 0.69
N GLN A 36 5.58 12.93 1.65
CA GLN A 36 6.84 12.36 2.12
C GLN A 36 6.63 11.25 3.16
N LEU A 37 5.45 11.24 3.80
CA LEU A 37 5.04 10.17 4.71
C LEU A 37 4.90 8.85 3.96
N SER A 38 5.16 7.75 4.67
CA SER A 38 4.93 6.39 4.16
C SER A 38 3.49 6.26 3.65
N PRO A 39 3.22 5.52 2.56
CA PRO A 39 1.86 5.16 2.16
C PRO A 39 1.14 4.32 3.23
N TYR A 40 1.88 3.59 4.08
CA TYR A 40 1.32 2.69 5.09
C TYR A 40 1.03 3.36 6.43
N MET A 41 1.54 4.58 6.67
CA MET A 41 1.26 5.31 7.91
C MET A 41 -0.26 5.43 8.13
N THR A 42 -0.75 4.86 9.22
CA THR A 42 -2.16 4.83 9.61
C THR A 42 -2.57 6.14 10.31
N ASP A 43 -3.88 6.37 10.44
CA ASP A 43 -4.48 7.42 11.27
C ASP A 43 -3.96 8.86 11.16
N ARG A 44 -3.34 9.22 10.04
CA ARG A 44 -2.69 10.55 9.85
C ARG A 44 -3.59 11.80 9.90
N ARG A 45 -4.88 11.69 10.26
CA ARG A 45 -5.76 12.83 10.61
C ARG A 45 -5.87 13.06 12.13
N ARG A 46 -5.51 12.06 12.94
CA ARG A 46 -5.48 12.10 14.41
C ARG A 46 -4.06 12.06 14.97
N THR A 47 -3.05 12.13 14.10
CA THR A 47 -1.64 12.21 14.48
C THR A 47 -1.28 13.63 14.87
N SER A 48 -0.51 13.76 15.94
CA SER A 48 0.08 15.02 16.41
C SER A 48 1.18 15.51 15.47
N LEU A 49 1.52 16.80 15.55
CA LEU A 49 2.61 17.40 14.80
C LEU A 49 3.96 16.76 15.17
N ALA A 50 4.15 16.37 16.42
CA ALA A 50 5.37 15.70 16.88
C ALA A 50 5.56 14.35 16.19
N GLU A 51 4.54 13.48 16.23
CA GLU A 51 4.57 12.18 15.56
C GLU A 51 4.76 12.30 14.04
N ILE A 52 4.19 13.34 13.41
CA ILE A 52 4.43 13.62 11.98
C ILE A 52 5.91 13.95 11.72
N LYS A 53 6.53 14.74 12.59
CA LYS A 53 7.96 15.08 12.46
C LYS A 53 8.84 13.85 12.69
N ASP A 54 8.52 13.02 13.67
CA ASP A 54 9.25 11.77 13.93
C ASP A 54 9.12 10.80 12.75
N HIS A 55 7.92 10.66 12.18
CA HIS A 55 7.72 9.86 10.97
C HIS A 55 8.52 10.42 9.79
N LEU A 56 8.56 11.75 9.59
CA LEU A 56 9.37 12.35 8.54
C LEU A 56 10.88 12.12 8.75
N ALA A 57 11.36 12.14 10.00
CA ALA A 57 12.74 11.78 10.32
C ALA A 57 13.04 10.31 9.99
N TYR A 58 12.13 9.40 10.32
CA TYR A 58 12.19 8.00 9.88
C TYR A 58 12.31 7.89 8.36
N ARG A 59 11.47 8.63 7.61
CA ARG A 59 11.47 8.61 6.15
C ARG A 59 12.75 9.19 5.55
N GLU A 60 13.36 10.18 6.22
CA GLU A 60 14.66 10.73 5.81
C GLU A 60 15.77 9.69 6.00
N ALA A 61 15.84 9.04 7.16
CA ALA A 61 16.80 7.97 7.43
C ALA A 61 16.63 6.77 6.47
N ASN A 62 15.39 6.43 6.13
CA ASN A 62 15.08 5.36 5.17
C ASN A 62 15.68 5.59 3.78
N LYS A 63 16.06 6.82 3.39
CA LYS A 63 16.73 7.05 2.11
C LYS A 63 18.10 6.36 2.03
N GLU A 64 18.84 6.31 3.14
CA GLU A 64 20.12 5.61 3.20
C GLU A 64 19.91 4.10 3.07
N GLU A 65 18.86 3.57 3.72
CA GLU A 65 18.44 2.19 3.59
C GLU A 65 18.09 1.82 2.15
N VAL A 66 17.32 2.66 1.46
CA VAL A 66 16.98 2.49 0.04
C VAL A 66 18.20 2.54 -0.87
N ALA A 67 19.17 3.42 -0.56
CA ALA A 67 20.40 3.53 -1.32
C ALA A 67 21.31 2.31 -1.15
N ALA A 68 21.35 1.73 0.07
CA ALA A 68 22.14 0.55 0.40
C ALA A 68 21.50 -0.77 -0.06
N PHE A 69 20.19 -0.79 -0.31
CA PHE A 69 19.43 -2.00 -0.60
C PHE A 69 19.91 -2.73 -1.86
N ASN A 70 20.33 -3.98 -1.68
CA ASN A 70 20.78 -4.88 -2.74
C ASN A 70 19.71 -5.94 -3.02
N VAL A 71 19.06 -5.87 -4.19
CA VAL A 71 18.00 -6.81 -4.54
C VAL A 71 18.62 -8.18 -4.86
N THR A 72 18.44 -9.16 -3.98
CA THR A 72 18.82 -10.57 -4.21
C THR A 72 17.66 -11.36 -4.80
N ARG A 73 16.42 -10.99 -4.46
CA ARG A 73 15.21 -11.66 -4.94
C ARG A 73 14.07 -10.66 -5.18
N THR A 74 13.24 -10.97 -6.18
CA THR A 74 12.04 -10.19 -6.54
C THR A 74 10.85 -11.14 -6.64
N LEU A 75 9.76 -10.81 -5.94
CA LEU A 75 8.50 -11.55 -5.97
C LEU A 75 7.37 -10.64 -6.45
N GLY A 76 6.39 -11.19 -7.17
CA GLY A 76 5.31 -10.40 -7.78
C GLY A 76 5.66 -9.83 -9.16
N ASP A 77 4.78 -9.00 -9.73
CA ASP A 77 4.94 -8.43 -11.08
C ASP A 77 4.74 -6.90 -11.11
N ARG A 78 3.51 -6.41 -10.94
CA ARG A 78 3.16 -5.00 -10.91
C ARG A 78 3.52 -4.40 -9.57
N THR A 79 3.08 -5.03 -8.50
CA THR A 79 3.57 -4.73 -7.15
C THR A 79 4.55 -5.84 -6.79
N MET A 80 5.78 -5.43 -6.51
CA MET A 80 6.90 -6.30 -6.24
C MET A 80 7.27 -6.23 -4.76
N VAL A 81 7.56 -7.39 -4.18
CA VAL A 81 8.31 -7.50 -2.93
C VAL A 81 9.76 -7.74 -3.31
N LEU A 82 10.62 -6.76 -3.04
CA LEU A 82 12.06 -6.89 -3.24
C LEU A 82 12.69 -7.31 -1.92
N ILE A 83 13.63 -8.25 -2.00
CA ILE A 83 14.29 -8.84 -0.84
C ILE A 83 15.80 -8.66 -1.01
N ASP A 84 16.43 -8.27 0.07
CA ASP A 84 17.88 -8.27 0.28
C ASP A 84 18.15 -9.33 1.36
N GLU A 85 18.40 -10.56 0.92
CA GLU A 85 18.64 -11.70 1.82
C GLU A 85 19.94 -11.53 2.60
N ASP A 86 20.94 -10.87 2.02
CA ASP A 86 22.24 -10.62 2.66
C ASP A 86 22.10 -9.66 3.85
N ALA A 87 21.25 -8.62 3.71
CA ALA A 87 20.96 -7.67 4.78
C ALA A 87 19.76 -8.05 5.65
N GLY A 88 19.04 -9.13 5.33
CA GLY A 88 17.81 -9.52 6.01
C GLY A 88 16.70 -8.46 5.93
N LYS A 89 16.56 -7.80 4.77
CA LYS A 89 15.63 -6.68 4.54
C LYS A 89 14.69 -6.94 3.38
N PHE A 90 13.55 -6.26 3.39
CA PHE A 90 12.61 -6.26 2.29
C PHE A 90 11.99 -4.87 2.10
N LEU A 91 11.41 -4.64 0.92
CA LEU A 91 10.59 -3.49 0.62
C LEU A 91 9.50 -3.87 -0.38
N VAL A 92 8.41 -3.09 -0.42
CA VAL A 92 7.31 -3.27 -1.36
C VAL A 92 7.21 -2.04 -2.26
N THR A 93 7.11 -2.26 -3.57
CA THR A 93 7.03 -1.17 -4.55
C THR A 93 6.29 -1.59 -5.81
N ASN A 94 5.66 -0.66 -6.50
CA ASN A 94 5.08 -0.89 -7.84
C ASN A 94 5.83 -0.13 -8.95
N SER A 95 7.00 0.42 -8.63
CA SER A 95 7.79 1.26 -9.52
C SER A 95 9.10 0.59 -9.87
N SER A 96 9.45 0.58 -11.17
CA SER A 96 10.79 0.16 -11.60
C SER A 96 11.87 1.15 -11.19
N ARG A 97 11.50 2.40 -10.84
CA ARG A 97 12.40 3.45 -10.32
C ARG A 97 12.22 3.63 -8.81
N TRP A 98 12.00 2.54 -8.10
CA TRP A 98 11.71 2.57 -6.65
C TRP A 98 12.74 3.33 -5.82
N ARG A 99 14.01 3.39 -6.24
CA ARG A 99 15.05 4.20 -5.55
C ARG A 99 14.69 5.68 -5.48
N ASP A 100 13.97 6.21 -6.45
CA ASP A 100 13.53 7.61 -6.49
C ASP A 100 12.29 7.86 -5.61
N GLU A 101 11.59 6.80 -5.21
CA GLU A 101 10.31 6.86 -4.50
C GLU A 101 10.43 6.61 -2.99
N ASN A 102 11.62 6.21 -2.52
CA ASN A 102 11.92 5.94 -1.13
C ASN A 102 10.91 4.93 -0.51
N PRO A 103 10.69 3.71 -1.05
CA PRO A 103 9.81 2.73 -0.41
C PRO A 103 10.29 2.41 1.01
N ASP A 104 9.37 2.08 1.92
CA ASP A 104 9.75 1.71 3.28
C ASP A 104 10.57 0.41 3.27
N VAL A 105 11.85 0.51 3.66
CA VAL A 105 12.76 -0.62 3.82
C VAL A 105 12.62 -1.12 5.24
N MET A 106 12.40 -2.42 5.41
CA MET A 106 12.14 -3.03 6.70
C MET A 106 12.98 -4.29 6.89
N SER A 107 13.30 -4.62 8.14
CA SER A 107 13.91 -5.91 8.43
C SER A 107 12.88 -7.02 8.32
N ILE A 108 13.27 -8.16 7.74
CA ILE A 108 12.43 -9.36 7.66
C ILE A 108 12.04 -9.86 9.06
N SER A 109 12.90 -9.64 10.07
CA SER A 109 12.60 -9.95 11.47
C SER A 109 11.36 -9.23 12.03
N GLN A 110 10.98 -8.08 11.43
CA GLN A 110 9.80 -7.33 11.82
C GLN A 110 8.51 -7.94 11.25
N VAL A 111 8.59 -8.83 10.25
CA VAL A 111 7.40 -9.52 9.73
C VAL A 111 6.84 -10.44 10.81
N THR A 112 5.56 -10.31 11.12
CA THR A 112 4.87 -11.15 12.10
C THR A 112 4.07 -12.25 11.43
N ALA A 113 3.41 -11.93 10.31
CA ALA A 113 2.68 -12.85 9.44
C ALA A 113 2.59 -12.29 8.00
N CYS A 114 2.26 -13.15 7.04
CA CYS A 114 1.91 -12.77 5.68
C CYS A 114 0.64 -13.55 5.29
N ASN A 115 -0.40 -12.86 4.84
CA ASN A 115 -1.68 -13.49 4.51
C ASN A 115 -2.11 -13.12 3.09
N LYS A 116 -2.74 -14.05 2.39
CA LYS A 116 -3.46 -13.77 1.15
C LYS A 116 -4.97 -13.66 1.35
N GLU A 117 -5.62 -12.78 0.60
CA GLU A 117 -7.08 -12.62 0.54
C GLU A 117 -7.55 -12.53 -0.91
N ILE A 118 -8.66 -13.20 -1.24
CA ILE A 118 -9.34 -13.08 -2.54
C ILE A 118 -10.66 -12.36 -2.35
N ARG A 119 -10.77 -11.14 -2.86
CA ARG A 119 -11.98 -10.31 -2.81
C ARG A 119 -12.77 -10.50 -4.10
N GLU A 120 -14.02 -10.96 -3.98
CA GLU A 120 -14.95 -11.14 -5.11
C GLU A 120 -15.90 -9.94 -5.20
N SER A 121 -15.86 -9.21 -6.31
CA SER A 121 -16.81 -8.15 -6.60
C SER A 121 -17.94 -8.68 -7.46
N LYS A 122 -19.20 -8.34 -7.13
CA LYS A 122 -20.38 -8.66 -7.96
C LYS A 122 -21.17 -7.41 -8.25
N THR A 123 -21.26 -7.07 -9.53
CA THR A 123 -22.06 -5.93 -10.00
C THR A 123 -23.18 -6.44 -10.90
N GLU A 124 -24.43 -6.15 -10.57
CA GLU A 124 -25.56 -6.52 -11.44
C GLU A 124 -25.49 -5.74 -12.76
N ILE A 125 -25.53 -6.47 -13.88
CA ILE A 125 -25.64 -5.88 -15.20
C ILE A 125 -27.12 -5.52 -15.41
N LYS A 126 -27.41 -4.24 -15.64
CA LYS A 126 -28.77 -3.74 -15.92
C LYS A 126 -28.92 -3.37 -17.38
N ARG A 127 -30.16 -3.38 -17.88
CA ARG A 127 -30.52 -2.87 -19.21
C ARG A 127 -31.42 -1.66 -19.08
N LYS A 128 -31.51 -0.84 -20.13
CA LYS A 128 -32.52 0.23 -20.22
C LYS A 128 -33.80 -0.32 -20.83
N ASP A 129 -34.95 0.00 -20.24
CA ASP A 129 -36.26 -0.28 -20.83
C ASP A 129 -36.63 0.75 -21.93
N LYS A 130 -37.84 0.64 -22.47
CA LYS A 130 -38.35 1.56 -23.50
C LYS A 130 -38.47 3.01 -23.02
N ASP A 131 -38.57 3.22 -21.70
CA ASP A 131 -38.66 4.52 -21.05
C ASP A 131 -37.27 5.02 -20.58
N GLY A 132 -36.19 4.29 -20.87
CA GLY A 132 -34.83 4.62 -20.48
C GLY A 132 -34.47 4.30 -19.02
N ARG A 133 -35.35 3.64 -18.26
CA ARG A 133 -35.12 3.25 -16.86
C ARG A 133 -34.23 2.01 -16.78
N GLU A 134 -33.33 1.98 -15.80
CA GLU A 134 -32.51 0.80 -15.53
C GLU A 134 -33.36 -0.32 -14.92
N VAL A 135 -33.44 -1.45 -15.60
CA VAL A 135 -34.16 -2.65 -15.16
C VAL A 135 -33.24 -3.87 -15.19
N SER A 136 -33.43 -4.77 -14.24
CA SER A 136 -32.73 -6.05 -14.17
C SER A 136 -33.05 -6.95 -15.36
N PHE A 137 -32.12 -7.85 -15.70
CA PHE A 137 -32.44 -8.99 -16.54
C PHE A 137 -33.26 -10.03 -15.75
N ASN A 138 -33.99 -10.89 -16.46
CA ASN A 138 -34.65 -12.04 -15.86
C ASN A 138 -34.20 -13.33 -16.60
N PRO A 139 -33.36 -14.18 -15.99
CA PRO A 139 -32.77 -14.02 -14.64
C PRO A 139 -31.74 -12.88 -14.57
N PRO A 140 -31.46 -12.33 -13.37
CA PRO A 140 -30.42 -11.31 -13.17
C PRO A 140 -29.06 -11.80 -13.66
N ARG A 141 -28.29 -10.87 -14.23
CA ARG A 141 -26.94 -11.13 -14.75
C ARG A 141 -25.94 -10.32 -13.93
N TYR A 142 -24.78 -10.91 -13.65
CA TYR A 142 -23.75 -10.26 -12.85
C TYR A 142 -22.44 -10.23 -13.62
N ASP A 143 -21.76 -9.11 -13.51
CA ASP A 143 -20.34 -8.97 -13.83
C ASP A 143 -19.57 -9.27 -12.54
N VAL A 144 -18.68 -10.26 -12.60
CA VAL A 144 -17.94 -10.77 -11.44
C VAL A 144 -16.46 -10.60 -11.73
N ASP A 145 -15.73 -10.08 -10.75
CA ASP A 145 -14.28 -10.08 -10.80
C ASP A 145 -13.64 -10.38 -9.44
N TYR A 146 -12.37 -10.74 -9.51
CA TYR A 146 -11.57 -11.22 -8.41
C TYR A 146 -10.32 -10.38 -8.28
N ASP A 147 -10.09 -9.87 -7.08
CA ASP A 147 -8.87 -9.19 -6.71
C ASP A 147 -8.14 -9.94 -5.61
N PHE A 148 -6.85 -10.16 -5.84
CA PHE A 148 -5.95 -10.86 -4.93
C PHE A 148 -5.14 -9.83 -4.17
N TYR A 149 -5.18 -9.91 -2.84
CA TYR A 149 -4.42 -9.06 -1.94
C TYR A 149 -3.46 -9.91 -1.13
N VAL A 150 -2.28 -9.35 -0.89
CA VAL A 150 -1.34 -9.84 0.13
C VAL A 150 -1.21 -8.76 1.20
N THR A 151 -1.28 -9.18 2.45
CA THR A 151 -1.11 -8.32 3.63
C THR A 151 0.04 -8.86 4.47
N ILE A 152 1.13 -8.11 4.49
CA ILE A 152 2.30 -8.39 5.34
C ILE A 152 2.09 -7.66 6.66
N LEU A 153 1.90 -8.41 7.74
CA LEU A 153 1.83 -7.84 9.08
C LEU A 153 3.24 -7.60 9.61
N VAL A 154 3.47 -6.42 10.18
CA VAL A 154 4.79 -5.98 10.65
C VAL A 154 4.73 -5.38 12.04
N ASN A 155 5.80 -5.57 12.80
CA ASN A 155 6.05 -4.89 14.07
C ASN A 155 6.84 -3.59 13.80
N SER A 156 6.13 -2.52 13.44
CA SER A 156 6.68 -1.18 13.23
C SER A 156 5.94 -0.15 14.09
N PRO A 157 6.63 0.87 14.62
CA PRO A 157 5.98 1.94 15.38
C PRO A 157 5.10 2.84 14.49
N TRP A 158 5.24 2.75 13.16
CA TRP A 158 4.61 3.68 12.21
C TRP A 158 3.37 3.12 11.52
N PHE A 159 3.30 1.79 11.36
CA PHE A 159 2.22 1.07 10.69
C PHE A 159 2.31 -0.42 11.03
N GLN A 160 1.19 -1.13 10.92
CA GLN A 160 1.09 -2.54 11.32
C GLN A 160 0.98 -3.50 10.13
N GLU A 161 0.67 -2.98 8.95
CA GLU A 161 0.44 -3.79 7.76
C GLU A 161 0.91 -3.10 6.48
N ILE A 162 1.37 -3.91 5.54
CA ILE A 162 1.61 -3.55 4.16
C ILE A 162 0.66 -4.40 3.32
N GLU A 163 -0.49 -3.84 2.93
CA GLU A 163 -1.45 -4.47 2.02
C GLU A 163 -1.22 -3.97 0.58
N PHE A 164 -1.22 -4.90 -0.37
CA PHE A 164 -1.15 -4.57 -1.78
C PHE A 164 -1.85 -5.61 -2.67
N LYS A 165 -2.32 -5.13 -3.82
CA LYS A 165 -2.98 -5.96 -4.84
C LYS A 165 -1.93 -6.66 -5.72
N ILE A 166 -2.17 -7.95 -5.98
CA ILE A 166 -1.32 -8.83 -6.79
C ILE A 166 -1.69 -8.75 -8.27
N ASN A 167 -2.95 -9.00 -8.63
CA ASN A 167 -3.35 -9.02 -10.03
C ASN A 167 -3.34 -7.60 -10.63
N SER A 168 -2.59 -7.41 -11.71
CA SER A 168 -2.60 -6.15 -12.47
C SER A 168 -3.75 -6.05 -13.46
N THR A 169 -4.28 -7.19 -13.89
CA THR A 169 -5.37 -7.32 -14.86
C THR A 169 -6.63 -7.80 -14.16
N ARG A 170 -7.77 -7.54 -14.82
CA ARG A 170 -9.06 -8.05 -14.38
C ARG A 170 -9.05 -9.57 -14.45
N VAL A 171 -9.48 -10.21 -13.36
CA VAL A 171 -9.73 -11.65 -13.30
C VAL A 171 -11.24 -11.82 -13.18
N ASP A 172 -11.92 -12.19 -14.26
CA ASP A 172 -13.39 -12.25 -14.32
C ASP A 172 -13.95 -13.67 -14.13
N LYS A 173 -13.06 -14.67 -14.05
CA LYS A 173 -13.45 -16.08 -13.97
C LYS A 173 -12.60 -16.85 -12.96
N ARG A 174 -13.27 -17.41 -11.95
CA ARG A 174 -12.65 -18.32 -10.98
C ARG A 174 -12.05 -19.53 -11.71
N GLY A 175 -10.80 -19.85 -11.39
CA GLY A 175 -10.07 -20.97 -11.97
C GLY A 175 -9.55 -20.75 -13.40
N SER A 176 -9.67 -19.53 -13.96
CA SER A 176 -8.97 -19.16 -15.20
C SER A 176 -7.45 -19.22 -15.03
N VAL A 177 -6.72 -19.03 -16.14
CA VAL A 177 -5.24 -18.98 -16.09
C VAL A 177 -4.81 -17.79 -15.24
N GLU A 178 -5.42 -16.63 -15.44
CA GLU A 178 -5.14 -15.39 -14.69
C GLU A 178 -5.44 -15.56 -13.20
N PHE A 179 -6.54 -16.24 -12.85
CA PHE A 179 -6.87 -16.56 -11.46
C PHE A 179 -5.79 -17.42 -10.82
N LYS A 180 -5.38 -18.51 -11.48
CA LYS A 180 -4.37 -19.43 -10.96
C LYS A 180 -3.00 -18.78 -10.87
N GLU A 181 -2.66 -17.91 -11.82
CA GLU A 181 -1.41 -17.16 -11.79
C GLU A 181 -1.37 -16.15 -10.64
N ALA A 182 -2.45 -15.41 -10.41
CA ALA A 182 -2.54 -14.48 -9.29
C ALA A 182 -2.48 -15.20 -7.94
N ASP A 183 -3.19 -16.33 -7.81
CA ASP A 183 -3.16 -17.17 -6.60
C ASP A 183 -1.75 -17.71 -6.34
N ARG A 184 -1.10 -18.27 -7.36
CA ARG A 184 0.28 -18.78 -7.26
C ARG A 184 1.28 -17.70 -6.86
N LYS A 185 1.15 -16.48 -7.39
CA LYS A 185 2.03 -15.35 -7.04
C LYS A 185 1.82 -14.92 -5.58
N ALA A 186 0.57 -14.89 -5.11
CA ALA A 186 0.27 -14.59 -3.71
C ALA A 186 0.86 -15.66 -2.77
N ASP A 187 0.68 -16.95 -3.12
CA ASP A 187 1.26 -18.08 -2.38
C ASP A 187 2.80 -18.03 -2.35
N GLU A 188 3.43 -17.67 -3.47
CA GLU A 188 4.88 -17.54 -3.54
C GLU A 188 5.40 -16.44 -2.60
N ILE A 189 4.73 -15.29 -2.55
CA ILE A 189 5.11 -14.20 -1.62
C ILE A 189 4.98 -14.65 -0.16
N GLU A 190 3.84 -15.26 0.18
CA GLU A 190 3.58 -15.76 1.53
C GLU A 190 4.62 -16.80 1.96
N ALA A 191 4.83 -17.83 1.13
CA ALA A 191 5.74 -18.91 1.44
C ALA A 191 7.18 -18.41 1.63
N VAL A 192 7.65 -17.53 0.74
CA VAL A 192 9.04 -17.03 0.78
C VAL A 192 9.27 -16.12 1.97
N LEU A 193 8.37 -15.16 2.23
CA LEU A 193 8.54 -14.26 3.37
C LEU A 193 8.48 -15.02 4.70
N MET A 194 7.59 -16.00 4.82
CA MET A 194 7.48 -16.80 6.03
C MET A 194 8.67 -17.73 6.23
N GLN A 195 9.22 -18.30 5.15
CA GLN A 195 10.44 -19.11 5.20
C GLN A 195 11.65 -18.26 5.66
N ILE A 196 11.94 -17.15 4.98
CA ILE A 196 13.12 -16.32 5.31
C ILE A 196 13.01 -15.76 6.74
N ARG A 197 11.81 -15.42 7.18
CA ARG A 197 11.55 -15.02 8.57
C ARG A 197 11.88 -16.13 9.56
N GLN A 198 11.54 -17.38 9.26
CA GLN A 198 11.86 -18.50 10.13
C GLN A 198 13.37 -18.70 10.20
N ASP A 199 14.06 -18.68 9.06
CA ASP A 199 15.52 -18.82 8.99
C ASP A 199 16.25 -17.70 9.76
N THR A 200 15.73 -16.46 9.69
CA THR A 200 16.26 -15.30 10.43
C THR A 200 16.08 -15.43 11.95
N ARG A 201 15.07 -16.18 12.43
CA ARG A 201 14.86 -16.41 13.86
C ARG A 201 15.72 -17.52 14.43
N ASP A 202 16.14 -18.44 13.57
CA ASP A 202 16.92 -19.62 13.96
C ASP A 202 18.44 -19.37 13.88
N THR A 203 18.85 -18.17 13.45
CA THR A 203 20.25 -17.69 13.37
C THR A 203 20.59 -16.77 14.54
#